data_AF-A0A246IVA1-F1
#
_entry.id   AF-A0A246IVA1-F1
#
_cell.length_a   1.000
_cell.length_b   1.000
_cell.length_c   1.000
_cell.angle_alpha   90.00
_cell.angle_beta   90.00
_cell.angle_gamma   90.00
#
_symmetry.space_group_name_H-M   'P 1'
#
loop_
_entity.id
_entity.type
_entity.pdbx_description
1 polymer ?
#
loop_
_entity_poly.entity_id
_entity_poly.type
_entity_poly.pdbx_seq_one_letter_code
_entity_poly.pdbx_strand_id
1 'polypeptide(L)'
;MVRKTSESKAESKPEGKPSAKTDAPKLLAGGNPQIPKGEGDAPVQAYIAALPDWKRDVVRRLDALIVEAVPGVRKAVKWNSPLYGMDGTTWFVGIHVMTKYVKLAFFKGKSLDPMPPVDSKTAHARYLHVGEKEPLDEARLVAWVKAASAMPGEKM
;
A
#
# COMPACT_ATOMS: atom_id res chain seq x y z
N MET A 1 35.37 -51.69 26.62
CA MET A 1 34.75 -50.85 27.67
C MET A 1 35.31 -49.44 27.54
N VAL A 2 34.45 -48.54 27.04
CA VAL A 2 34.49 -47.06 27.01
C VAL A 2 35.80 -46.32 26.66
N ARG A 3 35.86 -45.79 25.44
CA ARG A 3 36.78 -44.73 25.02
C ARG A 3 36.22 -43.37 25.42
N LYS A 4 37.12 -42.59 26.02
CA LYS A 4 37.11 -41.15 26.35
C LYS A 4 36.35 -40.30 25.31
N THR A 5 35.29 -39.61 25.73
CA THR A 5 34.67 -38.52 24.98
C THR A 5 35.15 -37.18 25.54
N SER A 6 35.68 -36.36 24.63
CA SER A 6 36.18 -35.00 24.84
C SER A 6 35.05 -34.00 25.06
N GLU A 7 35.24 -33.11 26.03
CA GLU A 7 34.47 -31.87 26.19
C GLU A 7 34.68 -30.95 24.97
N SER A 8 33.59 -30.37 24.47
CA SER A 8 33.63 -29.21 23.61
C SER A 8 32.76 -28.11 24.20
N LYS A 9 33.42 -26.98 24.41
CA LYS A 9 32.96 -25.72 24.98
C LYS A 9 31.96 -25.05 24.02
N ALA A 10 30.71 -24.92 24.43
CA ALA A 10 29.74 -24.07 23.75
C ALA A 10 29.88 -22.63 24.28
N GLU A 11 30.47 -21.75 23.47
CA GLU A 11 30.46 -20.31 23.71
C GLU A 11 29.05 -19.77 23.48
N SER A 12 28.42 -19.28 24.55
CA SER A 12 27.14 -18.59 24.50
C SER A 12 27.33 -17.19 23.89
N LYS A 13 26.69 -16.96 22.75
CA LYS A 13 26.57 -15.64 22.12
C LYS A 13 25.54 -14.81 22.92
N PRO A 14 25.82 -13.55 23.27
CA PRO A 14 24.89 -12.78 24.10
C PRO A 14 23.65 -12.38 23.30
N GLU A 15 22.48 -12.60 23.89
CA GLU A 15 21.18 -12.12 23.40
C GLU A 15 21.15 -10.60 23.49
N GLY A 16 21.24 -9.94 22.33
CA GLY A 16 21.01 -8.51 22.21
C GLY A 16 19.51 -8.20 22.34
N LYS A 17 19.12 -7.54 23.43
CA LYS A 17 17.81 -6.88 23.58
C LYS A 17 17.52 -5.99 22.36
N PRO A 18 16.35 -6.07 21.70
CA PRO A 18 15.97 -5.06 20.74
C PRO A 18 15.50 -3.81 21.49
N SER A 19 16.37 -2.81 21.57
CA SER A 19 16.00 -1.43 21.84
C SER A 19 15.31 -0.88 20.60
N ALA A 20 13.97 -0.92 20.57
CA ALA A 20 13.18 -0.30 19.50
C ALA A 20 13.24 1.22 19.62
N LYS A 21 14.28 1.84 19.06
CA LYS A 21 14.17 3.19 18.51
C LYS A 21 13.60 3.00 17.11
N THR A 22 12.31 3.24 16.93
CA THR A 22 11.69 3.19 15.60
C THR A 22 12.11 4.44 14.83
N ASP A 23 13.26 4.37 14.17
CA ASP A 23 13.61 5.35 13.16
C ASP A 23 12.54 5.32 12.06
N ALA A 24 12.12 6.50 11.61
CA ALA A 24 11.10 6.62 10.56
C ALA A 24 11.54 5.86 9.29
N PRO A 25 10.62 5.21 8.56
CA PRO A 25 10.96 4.48 7.34
C PRO A 25 11.69 5.35 6.32
N LYS A 26 12.66 4.76 5.61
CA LYS A 26 13.37 5.44 4.51
C LYS A 26 12.38 5.87 3.44
N LEU A 27 12.50 7.10 2.95
CA LEU A 27 11.74 7.57 1.79
C LEU A 27 12.47 7.27 0.49
N LEU A 28 11.73 6.76 -0.49
CA LEU A 28 12.19 6.56 -1.86
C LEU A 28 11.95 7.83 -2.69
N ALA A 29 12.31 7.78 -3.98
CA ALA A 29 12.03 8.85 -4.92
C ALA A 29 10.53 9.26 -4.86
N GLY A 30 10.27 10.58 -4.91
CA GLY A 30 8.92 11.13 -4.81
C GLY A 30 8.35 11.24 -3.38
N GLY A 31 9.07 10.74 -2.37
CA GLY A 31 8.61 10.72 -0.98
C GLY A 31 7.79 9.47 -0.63
N ASN A 32 7.86 8.42 -1.46
CA ASN A 32 7.17 7.15 -1.21
C ASN A 32 7.87 6.35 -0.09
N PRO A 33 7.21 6.04 1.03
CA PRO A 33 7.83 5.31 2.14
C PRO A 33 8.23 3.89 1.73
N GLN A 34 9.41 3.47 2.18
CA GLN A 34 9.87 2.08 2.05
C GLN A 34 9.27 1.25 3.19
N ILE A 35 8.18 0.56 2.90
CA ILE A 35 7.47 -0.29 3.85
C ILE A 35 7.62 -1.75 3.41
N PRO A 36 8.01 -2.67 4.32
CA PRO A 36 8.08 -4.08 4.02
C PRO A 36 6.77 -4.61 3.45
N LYS A 37 6.87 -5.63 2.59
CA LYS A 37 5.69 -6.35 2.11
C LYS A 37 4.90 -6.90 3.30
N GLY A 38 3.60 -6.67 3.31
CA GLY A 38 2.71 -7.15 4.36
C GLY A 38 1.26 -7.13 3.93
N GLU A 39 0.43 -7.93 4.60
CA GLU A 39 -1.01 -8.00 4.38
C GLU A 39 -1.76 -7.41 5.57
N GLY A 40 -2.99 -6.95 5.33
CA GLY A 40 -3.86 -6.34 6.33
C GLY A 40 -3.68 -4.82 6.46
N ASP A 41 -4.36 -4.27 7.45
CA ASP A 41 -4.43 -2.83 7.66
C ASP A 41 -3.13 -2.24 8.24
N ALA A 42 -2.49 -2.94 9.17
CA ALA A 42 -1.27 -2.50 9.83
C ALA A 42 -0.15 -2.00 8.88
N PRO A 43 0.24 -2.72 7.80
CA PRO A 43 1.25 -2.23 6.87
C PRO A 43 0.79 -0.99 6.07
N VAL A 44 -0.51 -0.88 5.77
CA VAL A 44 -1.06 0.31 5.09
C VAL A 44 -1.07 1.51 6.04
N GLN A 45 -1.45 1.34 7.31
CA GLN A 45 -1.39 2.42 8.29
C GLN A 45 0.06 2.85 8.57
N ALA A 46 1.01 1.91 8.61
CA ALA A 46 2.43 2.24 8.71
C ALA A 46 2.93 3.04 7.50
N TYR A 47 2.46 2.70 6.29
CA TYR A 47 2.72 3.48 5.08
C TYR A 47 2.16 4.90 5.19
N ILE A 48 0.90 5.06 5.61
CA ILE A 48 0.25 6.36 5.79
C ILE A 48 1.00 7.20 6.81
N ALA A 49 1.33 6.64 7.97
CA ALA A 49 2.04 7.34 9.05
C ALA A 49 3.43 7.82 8.62
N ALA A 50 4.10 7.10 7.71
CA ALA A 50 5.42 7.44 7.22
C ALA A 50 5.41 8.50 6.09
N LEU A 51 4.25 8.84 5.53
CA LEU A 51 4.17 9.86 4.48
C LEU A 51 4.49 11.25 5.03
N PRO A 52 5.28 12.05 4.29
CA PRO A 52 5.54 13.44 4.63
C PRO A 52 4.39 14.35 4.15
N ASP A 53 4.24 15.49 4.83
CA ASP A 53 3.45 16.64 4.40
C ASP A 53 1.99 16.30 4.01
N TRP A 54 1.44 17.04 3.05
CA TRP A 54 0.07 16.90 2.55
C TRP A 54 -0.26 15.50 1.98
N LYS A 55 0.76 14.73 1.57
CA LYS A 55 0.56 13.37 1.04
C LYS A 55 -0.02 12.44 2.10
N ARG A 56 0.35 12.62 3.36
CA ARG A 56 -0.21 11.85 4.48
C ARG A 56 -1.72 12.04 4.56
N ASP A 57 -2.17 13.28 4.53
CA ASP A 57 -3.60 13.61 4.65
C ASP A 57 -4.38 13.12 3.44
N VAL A 58 -3.85 13.28 2.24
CA VAL A 58 -4.47 12.75 1.02
C VAL A 58 -4.58 11.23 1.08
N VAL A 59 -3.50 10.50 1.34
CA VAL A 59 -3.56 9.02 1.35
C VAL A 59 -4.42 8.51 2.50
N ARG A 60 -4.41 9.16 3.67
CA ARG A 60 -5.33 8.86 4.78
C ARG A 60 -6.79 9.02 4.36
N ARG A 61 -7.12 10.11 3.64
CA ARG A 61 -8.49 10.34 3.17
C ARG A 61 -8.90 9.31 2.10
N LEU A 62 -7.99 8.98 1.18
CA LEU A 62 -8.22 7.93 0.18
C LEU A 62 -8.47 6.57 0.84
N ASP A 63 -7.66 6.18 1.83
CA ASP A 63 -7.85 4.92 2.58
C ASP A 63 -9.21 4.87 3.26
N ALA A 64 -9.60 5.95 3.96
CA ALA A 64 -10.91 6.04 4.62
C ALA A 64 -12.06 5.89 3.63
N LEU A 65 -12.02 6.63 2.50
CA LEU A 65 -13.06 6.57 1.48
C LEU A 65 -13.15 5.18 0.84
N ILE A 66 -12.03 4.48 0.65
CA ILE A 66 -12.02 3.12 0.10
C ILE A 66 -12.66 2.12 1.09
N VAL A 67 -12.30 2.21 2.38
CA VAL A 67 -12.85 1.34 3.43
C VAL A 67 -14.34 1.57 3.63
N GLU A 68 -14.78 2.83 3.63
CA GLU A 68 -16.20 3.19 3.72
C GLU A 68 -16.99 2.72 2.49
N ALA A 69 -16.41 2.86 1.29
CA ALA A 69 -17.06 2.47 0.05
C ALA A 69 -17.24 0.94 -0.08
N VAL A 70 -16.28 0.17 0.44
CA VAL A 70 -16.21 -1.29 0.27
C VAL A 70 -15.93 -1.96 1.62
N PRO A 71 -16.98 -2.20 2.43
CA PRO A 71 -16.85 -2.94 3.68
C PRO A 71 -16.20 -4.32 3.44
N GLY A 72 -15.19 -4.65 4.24
CA GLY A 72 -14.46 -5.92 4.10
C GLY A 72 -13.34 -5.91 3.06
N VAL A 73 -13.00 -4.75 2.47
CA VAL A 73 -11.85 -4.62 1.58
C VAL A 73 -10.58 -5.15 2.23
N ARG A 74 -9.86 -5.99 1.49
CA ARG A 74 -8.53 -6.52 1.86
C ARG A 74 -7.46 -5.52 1.45
N LYS A 75 -6.47 -5.36 2.33
CA LYS A 75 -5.35 -4.44 2.15
C LYS A 75 -4.03 -5.19 2.11
N ALA A 76 -3.07 -4.66 1.39
CA ALA A 76 -1.68 -5.10 1.46
C ALA A 76 -0.74 -3.95 1.09
N VAL A 77 0.53 -4.08 1.48
CA VAL A 77 1.63 -3.33 0.87
C VAL A 77 2.48 -4.31 0.07
N LYS A 78 2.65 -4.05 -1.23
CA LYS A 78 3.55 -4.78 -2.13
C LYS A 78 4.33 -3.77 -2.97
N TRP A 79 5.61 -4.04 -3.22
CA TRP A 79 6.53 -3.11 -3.91
C TRP A 79 6.44 -1.66 -3.40
N ASN A 80 6.36 -1.48 -2.07
CA ASN A 80 6.21 -0.18 -1.40
C ASN A 80 4.95 0.61 -1.83
N SER A 81 3.86 -0.08 -2.17
CA SER A 81 2.60 0.54 -2.58
C SER A 81 1.42 -0.12 -1.87
N PRO A 82 0.51 0.63 -1.25
CA PRO A 82 -0.76 0.10 -0.76
C PRO A 82 -1.61 -0.44 -1.90
N LEU A 83 -2.23 -1.60 -1.70
CA LEU A 83 -3.13 -2.28 -2.62
C LEU A 83 -4.43 -2.66 -1.91
N TYR A 84 -5.53 -2.60 -2.66
CA TYR A 84 -6.88 -2.88 -2.19
C TYR A 84 -7.54 -3.91 -3.10
N GLY A 85 -8.14 -4.93 -2.48
CA GLY A 85 -8.70 -6.11 -3.15
C GLY A 85 -9.82 -6.74 -2.35
N MET A 86 -10.45 -7.79 -2.86
CA MET A 86 -11.54 -8.49 -2.15
C MET A 86 -11.13 -9.88 -1.64
N ASP A 87 -10.31 -10.59 -2.41
CA ASP A 87 -9.97 -11.99 -2.14
C ASP A 87 -8.57 -12.18 -1.50
N GLY A 88 -7.79 -11.10 -1.34
CA GLY A 88 -6.43 -11.12 -0.78
C GLY A 88 -5.33 -11.55 -1.75
N THR A 89 -5.67 -11.94 -2.97
CA THR A 89 -4.75 -12.40 -4.02
C THR A 89 -4.73 -11.47 -5.24
N THR A 90 -5.87 -10.85 -5.55
CA THR A 90 -6.06 -9.89 -6.63
C THR A 90 -6.43 -8.51 -6.10
N TRP A 91 -6.13 -7.48 -6.89
CA TRP A 91 -6.23 -6.08 -6.46
C TRP A 91 -7.00 -5.29 -7.52
N PHE A 92 -7.86 -4.37 -7.10
CA PHE A 92 -8.61 -3.50 -8.01
C PHE A 92 -8.13 -2.05 -7.96
N VAL A 93 -7.54 -1.62 -6.83
CA VAL A 93 -6.94 -0.30 -6.63
C VAL A 93 -5.53 -0.41 -6.03
N GLY A 94 -4.63 0.48 -6.46
CA GLY A 94 -3.33 0.68 -5.84
C GLY A 94 -2.98 2.16 -5.66
N ILE A 95 -2.21 2.49 -4.63
CA ILE A 95 -1.74 3.85 -4.35
C ILE A 95 -0.22 3.90 -4.51
N HIS A 96 0.28 4.94 -5.17
CA HIS A 96 1.70 5.24 -5.21
C HIS A 96 1.95 6.74 -5.13
N VAL A 97 2.87 7.16 -4.27
CA VAL A 97 3.20 8.57 -4.09
C VAL A 97 4.28 9.01 -5.08
N MET A 98 4.00 10.07 -5.81
CA MET A 98 4.95 10.75 -6.70
C MET A 98 5.34 12.10 -6.08
N THR A 99 6.37 12.76 -6.65
CA THR A 99 6.84 14.06 -6.12
C THR A 99 5.72 15.10 -6.02
N LYS A 100 4.88 15.21 -7.07
CA LYS A 100 3.88 16.28 -7.24
C LYS A 100 2.42 15.85 -7.01
N TYR A 101 2.15 14.54 -6.94
CA TYR A 101 0.80 14.00 -6.85
C TYR A 101 0.81 12.63 -6.18
N VAL A 102 -0.31 12.24 -5.59
CA VAL A 102 -0.61 10.85 -5.24
C VAL A 102 -1.29 10.21 -6.45
N LYS A 103 -0.74 9.10 -6.93
CA LYS A 103 -1.32 8.32 -8.03
C LYS A 103 -2.21 7.23 -7.45
N LEU A 104 -3.49 7.30 -7.74
CA LEU A 104 -4.44 6.22 -7.49
C LEU A 104 -4.66 5.46 -8.79
N ALA A 105 -4.33 4.18 -8.79
CA ALA A 105 -4.44 3.32 -9.95
C ALA A 105 -5.66 2.40 -9.87
N PHE A 106 -6.53 2.47 -10.87
CA PHE A 106 -7.62 1.53 -11.09
C PHE A 106 -7.19 0.52 -12.15
N PHE A 107 -6.96 -0.74 -11.77
CA PHE A 107 -6.32 -1.70 -12.67
C PHE A 107 -7.20 -2.11 -13.85
N LYS A 108 -8.54 -2.04 -13.68
CA LYS A 108 -9.54 -2.12 -14.75
C LYS A 108 -10.22 -0.77 -15.02
N GLY A 109 -9.45 0.32 -14.90
CA GLY A 109 -9.98 1.67 -15.02
C GLY A 109 -10.66 1.99 -16.35
N LYS A 110 -10.31 1.34 -17.46
CA LYS A 110 -10.99 1.53 -18.76
C LYS A 110 -12.44 1.02 -18.77
N SER A 111 -12.80 0.17 -17.83
CA SER A 111 -14.16 -0.38 -17.67
C SER A 111 -15.02 0.44 -16.71
N LEU A 112 -14.50 1.56 -16.18
CA LEU A 112 -15.25 2.47 -15.32
C LEU A 112 -15.92 3.57 -16.14
N ASP A 113 -17.09 4.01 -15.68
CA ASP A 113 -17.85 5.09 -16.28
C ASP A 113 -18.20 6.18 -15.22
N PRO A 114 -17.76 7.44 -15.41
CA PRO A 114 -16.83 7.88 -16.45
C PRO A 114 -15.45 7.26 -16.25
N MET A 115 -14.64 7.18 -17.30
CA MET A 115 -13.28 6.65 -17.20
C MET A 115 -12.37 7.60 -16.40
N PRO A 116 -11.52 7.12 -15.45
CA PRO A 116 -10.56 7.98 -14.77
C PRO A 116 -9.62 8.66 -15.77
N PRO A 117 -9.27 9.94 -15.54
CA PRO A 117 -8.83 10.84 -16.60
C PRO A 117 -7.42 10.56 -17.11
N VAL A 118 -6.54 9.94 -16.32
CA VAL A 118 -5.12 9.79 -16.69
C VAL A 118 -4.85 8.43 -17.33
N ASP A 119 -4.15 8.46 -18.47
CA ASP A 119 -3.74 7.29 -19.24
C ASP A 119 -2.75 6.40 -18.48
N SER A 120 -2.80 5.10 -18.78
CA SER A 120 -1.81 4.12 -18.35
C SER A 120 -1.11 3.48 -19.55
N LYS A 121 0.15 3.11 -19.36
CA LYS A 121 0.88 2.21 -20.28
C LYS A 121 0.36 0.78 -20.22
N THR A 122 -0.30 0.39 -19.12
CA THR A 122 -0.95 -0.90 -18.96
C THR A 122 -2.32 -0.86 -19.64
N ALA A 123 -2.61 -1.86 -20.48
CA ALA A 123 -3.71 -1.85 -21.42
C ALA A 123 -5.09 -1.49 -20.82
N HIS A 124 -5.40 -1.95 -19.60
CA HIS A 124 -6.73 -1.79 -18.98
C HIS A 124 -6.78 -0.77 -17.85
N ALA A 125 -5.62 -0.29 -17.37
CA ALA A 125 -5.55 0.56 -16.20
C ALA A 125 -5.82 2.03 -16.56
N ARG A 126 -6.36 2.77 -15.59
CA ARG A 126 -6.46 4.23 -15.60
C ARG A 126 -6.03 4.79 -14.26
N TYR A 127 -5.59 6.03 -14.25
CA TYR A 127 -5.15 6.69 -13.04
C TYR A 127 -6.01 7.91 -12.71
N LEU A 128 -6.07 8.20 -11.42
CA LEU A 128 -6.42 9.51 -10.88
C LEU A 128 -5.16 10.06 -10.21
N HIS A 129 -4.78 11.29 -10.54
CA HIS A 129 -3.73 12.00 -9.84
C HIS A 129 -4.37 13.00 -8.88
N VAL A 130 -4.03 12.91 -7.61
CA VAL A 130 -4.51 13.81 -6.57
C VAL A 130 -3.35 14.68 -6.13
N GLY A 131 -3.44 15.98 -6.37
CA GLY A 131 -2.45 16.97 -5.96
C GLY A 131 -2.74 17.54 -4.58
N GLU A 132 -1.91 18.50 -4.18
CA GLU A 132 -2.04 19.20 -2.89
C GLU A 132 -3.18 20.23 -2.89
N LYS A 133 -3.44 20.86 -4.04
CA LYS A 133 -4.29 22.06 -4.14
C LYS A 133 -5.65 21.78 -4.77
N GLU A 134 -5.73 20.75 -5.61
CA GLU A 134 -6.96 20.40 -6.30
C GLU A 134 -7.91 19.66 -5.34
N PRO A 135 -9.18 20.08 -5.22
CA PRO A 135 -10.14 19.36 -4.42
C PRO A 135 -10.40 17.97 -5.02
N LEU A 136 -10.51 16.97 -4.15
CA LEU A 136 -10.88 15.63 -4.52
C LEU A 136 -12.41 15.55 -4.70
N ASP A 137 -12.87 15.12 -5.88
CA ASP A 137 -14.26 14.70 -6.07
C ASP A 137 -14.47 13.33 -5.39
N GLU A 138 -14.79 13.38 -4.10
CA GLU A 138 -14.92 12.18 -3.26
C GLU A 138 -16.10 11.30 -3.69
N ALA A 139 -17.20 11.92 -4.17
CA ALA A 139 -18.36 11.18 -4.65
C ALA A 139 -18.00 10.35 -5.89
N ARG A 140 -17.24 10.94 -6.82
CA ARG A 140 -16.70 10.22 -7.99
C ARG A 140 -15.76 9.11 -7.58
N LEU A 141 -14.84 9.39 -6.66
CA LEU A 141 -13.90 8.40 -6.16
C LEU A 141 -14.63 7.19 -5.57
N VAL A 142 -15.61 7.42 -4.69
CA VAL A 142 -16.41 6.35 -4.08
C VAL A 142 -17.16 5.53 -5.14
N ALA A 143 -17.75 6.19 -6.14
CA ALA A 143 -18.41 5.49 -7.24
C ALA A 143 -17.44 4.58 -8.02
N TRP A 144 -16.25 5.08 -8.34
CA TRP A 144 -15.22 4.28 -9.01
C TRP A 144 -14.73 3.11 -8.17
N VAL A 145 -14.50 3.32 -6.88
CA VAL A 145 -14.03 2.26 -5.97
C VAL A 145 -15.07 1.14 -5.87
N LYS A 146 -16.36 1.49 -5.71
CA LYS A 146 -17.46 0.50 -5.69
C LYS A 146 -17.51 -0.29 -6.99
N ALA A 147 -17.51 0.39 -8.14
CA ALA A 147 -17.53 -0.27 -9.44
C ALA A 147 -16.29 -1.17 -9.66
N ALA A 148 -15.10 -0.70 -9.25
CA ALA A 148 -13.87 -1.47 -9.35
C ALA A 148 -13.88 -2.73 -8.48
N SER A 149 -14.45 -2.67 -7.27
CA SER A 149 -14.56 -3.82 -6.37
C SER A 149 -15.51 -4.92 -6.87
N ALA A 150 -16.44 -4.59 -7.77
CA ALA A 150 -17.38 -5.54 -8.35
C ALA A 150 -16.80 -6.30 -9.55
N MET A 151 -15.62 -5.92 -10.04
CA MET A 151 -14.92 -6.58 -11.13
C MET A 151 -13.81 -7.51 -10.60
N PRO A 152 -13.42 -8.56 -11.35
CA PRO A 152 -12.26 -9.37 -10.96
C PRO A 152 -11.02 -8.48 -10.86
N GLY A 153 -10.27 -8.59 -9.76
CA GLY A 153 -9.02 -7.85 -9.60
C GLY A 153 -7.91 -8.34 -10.53
N GLU A 154 -6.80 -7.62 -10.55
CA GLU A 154 -5.58 -8.03 -11.25
C GLU A 154 -4.62 -8.74 -10.30
N LYS A 155 -3.96 -9.78 -10.80
CA LYS A 155 -2.83 -10.39 -10.11
C LYS A 155 -1.63 -9.46 -10.25
N MET A 156 -1.03 -9.11 -9.13
CA MET A 156 0.23 -8.39 -9.06
C MET A 156 1.22 -9.20 -8.24
#